data_AF-E9ADU9-F1
#
_entry.id   AF-E9ADU9-F1
#
_cell.length_a   1.000
_cell.length_b   1.000
_cell.length_c   1.000
_cell.angle_alpha   90.00
_cell.angle_beta   90.00
_cell.angle_gamma   90.00
#
_symmetry.space_group_name_H-M   'P 1'
#
loop_
_entity.id
_entity.type
_entity.pdbx_description
1 polymer ?
#
loop_
_entity_poly.entity_id
_entity_poly.type
_entity_poly.pdbx_seq_one_letter_code
_entity_poly.pdbx_strand_id
1 'polypeptide(L)'
;MLRNTLVRRANAQVAKSTAKVSSASTQRVAKRPPKVKYYMGIAYEGLRHVYHGFRLFFINTRLAWKYSRQLKKGVALTRRERLLLESSTKDLLRLVPFSFFIVVPFAELLLPVALKMFPGLIPSTFESESQGRNRLYGDAMKTLRARQRAMDYLSATALTTFDKEQQEVIRRAVMGDSIAPKDIRLVAPYFGHDGPFSVFKVPDNIVVGLGRTVGVYKWYHSLLPTRVLSPIMRRSIIRRYHEAREDDRLIRLEGLDGMNNDELVKANQTRGMRWTEGTETLRVQLEWWNSLAQDDSVPYNTLWWIKPTRYSIRKSMNNLPVEQRRQLLGIQNLPETVRASLETLCETVDTMSSISDEPNSADKLVEKIEKITSSAEKSDSDIGFEGLQEAVGAYLTEENVKRMFEKLSKKKLPEESVVVSDVIECIGQETHNSSHVVSTVFDAFDYGAGSKPITEKALLGIGARCRKAVRPPPAPKAAEEKPKSTSTEEKSIEAAPPGKR
;
A
#
# COMPACT_ATOMS: atom_id res chain seq x y z
N MET A 1 26.84 -48.24 49.06
CA MET A 1 25.56 -47.73 49.59
C MET A 1 25.33 -46.21 49.45
N LEU A 2 26.33 -45.38 49.09
CA LEU A 2 26.19 -43.91 49.00
C LEU A 2 25.56 -43.37 47.70
N ARG A 3 25.53 -44.15 46.60
CA ARG A 3 24.91 -43.73 45.32
C ARG A 3 23.38 -43.74 45.35
N ASN A 4 22.75 -44.68 46.07
CA ASN A 4 21.29 -44.81 46.11
C ASN A 4 20.61 -43.74 46.99
N THR A 5 21.31 -43.18 47.96
CA THR A 5 20.76 -42.12 48.84
C THR A 5 20.78 -40.75 48.17
N LEU A 6 21.79 -40.47 47.35
CA LEU A 6 21.89 -39.24 46.54
C LEU A 6 20.81 -39.18 45.44
N VAL A 7 20.57 -40.29 44.74
CA VAL A 7 19.52 -40.35 43.70
C VAL A 7 18.12 -40.18 44.30
N ARG A 8 17.85 -40.72 45.49
CA ARG A 8 16.57 -40.52 46.19
C ARG A 8 16.37 -39.08 46.67
N ARG A 9 17.43 -38.39 47.11
CA ARG A 9 17.36 -36.97 47.49
C ARG A 9 17.18 -36.06 46.28
N ALA A 10 17.85 -36.35 45.17
CA ALA A 10 17.67 -35.62 43.91
C ALA A 10 16.24 -35.77 43.38
N ASN A 11 15.68 -36.98 43.38
CA ASN A 11 14.30 -37.22 42.94
C ASN A 11 13.26 -36.58 43.87
N ALA A 12 13.52 -36.51 45.18
CA ALA A 12 12.63 -35.83 46.13
C ALA A 12 12.67 -34.29 45.97
N GLN A 13 13.82 -33.70 45.59
CA GLN A 13 13.93 -32.27 45.27
C GLN A 13 13.32 -31.92 43.91
N VAL A 14 13.40 -32.82 42.93
CA VAL A 14 12.71 -32.70 41.63
C VAL A 14 11.19 -32.81 41.81
N ALA A 15 10.71 -33.69 42.69
CA ALA A 15 9.27 -33.79 43.02
C ALA A 15 8.74 -32.57 43.80
N LYS A 16 9.54 -31.99 44.71
CA LYS A 16 9.16 -30.76 45.43
C LYS A 16 9.21 -29.50 44.55
N SER A 17 10.10 -29.44 43.57
CA SER A 17 10.16 -28.33 42.61
C SER A 17 9.05 -28.41 41.56
N THR A 18 8.71 -29.61 41.07
CA THR A 18 7.56 -29.81 40.15
C THR A 18 6.21 -29.55 40.83
N ALA A 19 6.03 -29.86 42.11
CA ALA A 19 4.82 -29.51 42.87
C ALA A 19 4.71 -28.01 43.20
N LYS A 20 5.84 -27.28 43.28
CA LYS A 20 5.86 -25.83 43.51
C LYS A 20 5.71 -25.02 42.21
N VAL A 21 6.00 -25.62 41.06
CA VAL A 21 5.78 -25.03 39.73
C VAL A 21 4.35 -25.28 39.22
N SER A 22 3.69 -26.37 39.61
CA SER A 22 2.27 -26.61 39.25
C SER A 22 1.26 -25.81 40.07
N SER A 23 1.67 -25.22 41.20
CA SER A 23 0.80 -24.38 42.05
C SER A 23 0.92 -22.87 41.79
N ALA A 24 1.81 -22.43 40.90
CA ALA A 24 2.04 -21.01 40.58
C ALA A 24 1.43 -20.54 39.23
N SER A 25 0.79 -21.43 38.46
CA SER A 25 0.15 -21.10 37.17
C SER A 25 -1.38 -21.14 37.20
N THR A 26 -2.00 -20.83 38.35
CA THR A 26 -3.40 -20.37 38.33
C THR A 26 -3.40 -18.89 37.96
N GLN A 27 -3.16 -18.61 36.68
CA GLN A 27 -3.62 -17.36 36.08
C GLN A 27 -5.13 -17.27 36.34
N ARG A 28 -5.54 -16.25 37.09
CA ARG A 28 -6.96 -15.88 37.22
C ARG A 28 -7.49 -15.58 35.82
N VAL A 29 -8.12 -16.57 35.20
CA VAL A 29 -9.01 -16.36 34.07
C VAL A 29 -10.07 -15.37 34.55
N ALA A 30 -10.00 -14.14 34.05
CA ALA A 30 -11.02 -13.14 34.33
C ALA A 30 -12.38 -13.74 33.96
N LYS A 31 -13.25 -13.91 34.96
CA LYS A 31 -14.61 -14.40 34.76
C LYS A 31 -15.27 -13.50 33.71
N ARG A 32 -15.56 -14.06 32.52
CA ARG A 32 -16.34 -13.38 31.48
C ARG A 32 -17.62 -12.84 32.15
N PRO A 33 -17.99 -11.57 31.92
CA PRO A 33 -19.18 -11.01 32.55
C PRO A 33 -20.39 -11.90 32.21
N PRO A 34 -21.37 -12.02 33.12
CA PRO A 34 -22.56 -12.83 32.85
C PRO A 34 -23.21 -12.35 31.55
N LYS A 35 -23.62 -13.29 30.68
CA LYS A 35 -24.18 -13.00 29.34
C LYS A 35 -25.27 -11.92 29.38
N VAL A 36 -26.05 -11.87 30.47
CA VAL A 36 -27.07 -10.84 30.73
C VAL A 36 -26.49 -9.42 30.83
N LYS A 37 -25.36 -9.22 31.53
CA LYS A 37 -24.69 -7.91 31.61
C LYS A 37 -24.14 -7.46 30.26
N TYR A 38 -23.71 -8.41 29.42
CA TYR A 38 -23.25 -8.13 28.05
C TYR A 38 -24.41 -7.65 27.16
N TYR A 39 -25.54 -8.37 27.14
CA TYR A 39 -26.72 -7.95 26.36
C TYR A 39 -27.35 -6.66 26.89
N MET A 40 -27.39 -6.46 28.21
CA MET A 40 -27.84 -5.20 28.83
C MET A 40 -26.92 -4.02 28.46
N GLY A 41 -25.61 -4.24 28.39
CA GLY A 41 -24.66 -3.24 27.91
C GLY A 41 -24.92 -2.83 26.46
N ILE A 42 -25.07 -3.81 25.56
CA ILE A 42 -25.40 -3.57 24.14
C ILE A 42 -26.75 -2.84 24.00
N ALA A 43 -27.75 -3.24 24.77
CA ALA A 43 -29.06 -2.59 24.74
C ALA A 43 -28.98 -1.14 25.22
N TYR A 44 -28.26 -0.87 26.31
CA TYR A 44 -28.06 0.48 26.83
C TYR A 44 -27.28 1.36 25.84
N GLU A 45 -26.20 0.84 25.25
CA GLU A 45 -25.42 1.53 24.22
C GLU A 45 -26.27 1.83 22.97
N GLY A 46 -27.09 0.85 22.54
CA GLY A 46 -28.03 1.02 21.43
C GLY A 46 -29.09 2.08 21.70
N LEU A 47 -29.77 2.04 22.85
CA LEU A 47 -30.74 3.07 23.24
C LEU A 47 -30.09 4.45 23.34
N ARG A 48 -28.89 4.53 23.92
CA ARG A 48 -28.14 5.78 24.00
C ARG A 48 -27.85 6.33 22.62
N HIS A 49 -27.40 5.50 21.67
CA HIS A 49 -27.13 5.91 20.29
C HIS A 49 -28.39 6.43 19.61
N VAL A 50 -29.52 5.73 19.77
CA VAL A 50 -30.82 6.17 19.24
C VAL A 50 -31.26 7.51 19.84
N TYR A 51 -31.11 7.69 21.16
CA TYR A 51 -31.44 8.95 21.83
C TYR A 51 -30.60 10.13 21.32
N HIS A 52 -29.28 9.94 21.20
CA HIS A 52 -28.39 10.98 20.66
C HIS A 52 -28.71 11.27 19.20
N GLY A 53 -29.02 10.24 18.40
CA GLY A 53 -29.45 10.36 17.01
C GLY A 53 -30.72 11.19 16.87
N PHE A 54 -31.75 10.91 17.67
CA PHE A 54 -32.99 11.71 17.67
C PHE A 54 -32.77 13.16 18.11
N ARG A 55 -31.96 13.39 19.14
CA ARG A 55 -31.61 14.73 19.60
C ARG A 55 -30.91 15.53 18.49
N LEU A 56 -29.91 14.93 17.83
CA LEU A 56 -29.17 15.57 16.74
C LEU A 56 -30.06 15.81 15.52
N PHE A 57 -30.94 14.86 15.19
CA PHE A 57 -31.91 14.98 14.10
C PHE A 57 -32.87 16.14 14.32
N PHE A 58 -33.38 16.31 15.54
CA PHE A 58 -34.27 17.43 15.88
C PHE A 58 -33.56 18.78 15.74
N ILE A 59 -32.31 18.88 16.21
CA ILE A 59 -31.48 20.08 16.07
C ILE A 59 -31.27 20.41 14.58
N ASN A 60 -30.86 19.43 13.79
CA ASN A 60 -30.63 19.57 12.35
C ASN A 60 -31.91 19.98 11.61
N THR A 61 -33.05 19.38 11.95
CA THR A 61 -34.35 19.71 11.34
C THR A 61 -34.77 21.15 11.66
N ARG A 62 -34.57 21.60 12.91
CA ARG A 62 -34.86 22.98 13.32
C ARG A 62 -33.96 23.98 12.58
N LEU A 63 -32.68 23.67 12.43
CA LEU A 63 -31.73 24.50 11.68
C LEU A 63 -32.08 24.54 10.19
N ALA A 64 -32.36 23.39 9.58
CA ALA A 64 -32.78 23.30 8.19
C ALA A 64 -34.05 24.13 7.92
N TRP A 65 -35.01 24.12 8.83
CA TRP A 65 -36.19 24.97 8.71
C TRP A 65 -35.87 26.47 8.80
N LYS A 66 -34.93 26.87 9.67
CA LYS A 66 -34.42 28.25 9.74
C LYS A 66 -33.75 28.65 8.42
N TYR A 67 -32.83 27.84 7.89
CA TYR A 67 -32.14 28.13 6.63
C TYR A 67 -33.09 28.12 5.42
N SER A 68 -34.07 27.22 5.40
CA SER A 68 -35.12 27.20 4.36
C SER A 68 -35.91 28.52 4.34
N ARG A 69 -36.25 29.07 5.52
CA ARG A 69 -36.90 30.38 5.61
C ARG A 69 -35.99 31.53 5.16
N GLN A 70 -34.70 31.49 5.51
CA GLN A 70 -33.73 32.50 5.06
C GLN A 70 -33.57 32.48 3.53
N LEU A 71 -33.52 31.28 2.94
CA LEU A 71 -33.47 31.12 1.49
C LEU A 71 -34.72 31.68 0.80
N LYS A 72 -35.91 31.44 1.37
CA LYS A 72 -37.17 32.04 0.88
C LYS A 72 -37.19 33.58 0.97
N LYS A 73 -36.42 34.16 1.88
CA LYS A 73 -36.24 35.62 2.01
C LYS A 73 -35.14 36.18 1.09
N GLY A 74 -34.49 35.34 0.28
CA GLY A 74 -33.41 35.75 -0.64
C GLY A 74 -32.05 35.96 0.03
N VAL A 75 -31.86 35.51 1.27
CA VAL A 75 -30.56 35.61 1.95
C VAL A 75 -29.62 34.55 1.38
N ALA A 76 -28.41 34.96 0.99
CA ALA A 76 -27.36 34.04 0.57
C ALA A 76 -26.90 33.18 1.76
N LEU A 77 -26.94 31.86 1.59
CA LEU A 77 -26.45 30.89 2.58
C LEU A 77 -24.98 30.60 2.36
N THR A 78 -24.26 30.38 3.46
CA THR A 78 -22.91 29.79 3.41
C THR A 78 -22.97 28.35 2.90
N ARG A 79 -21.83 27.83 2.45
CA ARG A 79 -21.69 26.45 1.99
C ARG A 79 -22.12 25.44 3.05
N ARG A 80 -21.69 25.66 4.31
CA ARG A 80 -22.04 24.80 5.46
C ARG A 80 -23.56 24.76 5.66
N GLU A 81 -24.21 25.92 5.65
CA GLU A 81 -25.67 26.02 5.82
C GLU A 81 -26.43 25.34 4.68
N ARG A 82 -25.96 25.53 3.43
CA ARG A 82 -26.55 24.87 2.25
C ARG A 82 -26.42 23.35 2.35
N LEU A 83 -25.25 22.84 2.71
CA LEU A 83 -25.02 21.39 2.87
C LEU A 83 -25.83 20.80 4.01
N LEU A 84 -25.94 21.50 5.14
CA LEU A 84 -26.76 21.09 6.28
C LEU A 84 -28.24 21.06 5.91
N LEU A 85 -28.72 22.08 5.19
CA LEU A 85 -30.08 22.12 4.68
C LEU A 85 -30.35 20.92 3.77
N GLU A 86 -29.48 20.68 2.78
CA GLU A 86 -29.63 19.59 1.83
C GLU A 86 -29.60 18.21 2.53
N SER A 87 -28.65 17.98 3.45
CA SER A 87 -28.56 16.70 4.17
C SER A 87 -29.75 16.48 5.08
N SER A 88 -30.18 17.50 5.82
CA SER A 88 -31.34 17.40 6.73
C SER A 88 -32.63 17.19 5.97
N THR A 89 -32.78 17.82 4.79
CA THR A 89 -33.95 17.61 3.92
C THR A 89 -33.97 16.18 3.37
N LYS A 90 -32.81 15.64 2.97
CA LYS A 90 -32.66 14.24 2.56
C LYS A 90 -32.98 13.27 3.70
N ASP A 91 -32.52 13.54 4.90
CA ASP A 91 -32.79 12.72 6.08
C ASP A 91 -34.29 12.77 6.46
N LEU A 92 -34.95 13.93 6.33
CA LEU A 92 -36.40 14.06 6.53
C LEU A 92 -37.21 13.26 5.49
N LEU A 93 -36.82 13.31 4.21
CA LEU A 93 -37.48 12.54 3.16
C LEU A 93 -37.29 11.03 3.34
N ARG A 94 -36.14 10.59 3.86
CA ARG A 94 -35.89 9.17 4.20
C ARG A 94 -36.70 8.71 5.41
N LEU A 95 -37.06 9.62 6.30
CA LEU A 95 -37.87 9.30 7.48
C LEU A 95 -39.33 8.99 7.14
N VAL A 96 -39.87 9.53 6.03
CA VAL A 96 -41.26 9.25 5.61
C VAL A 96 -41.51 7.75 5.39
N PRO A 97 -40.78 7.03 4.52
CA PRO A 97 -40.96 5.58 4.39
C PRO A 97 -40.52 4.82 5.66
N PHE A 98 -39.61 5.37 6.47
CA PHE A 98 -39.24 4.76 7.75
C PHE A 98 -40.37 4.82 8.79
N SER A 99 -41.14 5.92 8.82
CA SER A 99 -42.25 6.13 9.76
C SER A 99 -43.38 5.12 9.58
N PHE A 100 -43.56 4.59 8.35
CA PHE A 100 -44.50 3.51 8.07
C PHE A 100 -44.25 2.27 8.94
N PHE A 101 -42.98 1.92 9.19
CA PHE A 101 -42.61 0.76 10.00
C PHE A 101 -42.92 0.95 11.50
N ILE A 102 -43.01 2.20 11.96
CA ILE A 102 -43.35 2.55 13.35
C ILE A 102 -44.87 2.55 13.53
N VAL A 103 -45.62 3.06 12.54
CA VAL A 103 -47.08 3.20 12.62
C VAL A 103 -47.81 1.86 12.42
N VAL A 104 -47.29 0.99 11.54
CA VAL A 104 -47.91 -0.30 11.26
C VAL A 104 -47.38 -1.38 12.21
N PRO A 105 -48.21 -1.97 13.09
CA PRO A 105 -47.77 -3.05 13.96
C PRO A 105 -47.27 -4.24 13.14
N PHE A 106 -46.23 -4.92 13.62
CA PHE A 106 -45.51 -6.02 12.93
C PHE A 106 -44.77 -5.65 11.63
N ALA A 107 -44.82 -4.40 11.15
CA ALA A 107 -44.02 -3.99 10.01
C ALA A 107 -42.50 -4.03 10.30
N GLU A 108 -42.10 -3.96 11.57
CA GLU A 108 -40.70 -4.14 11.99
C GLU A 108 -40.08 -5.45 11.46
N LEU A 109 -40.89 -6.51 11.31
CA LEU A 109 -40.44 -7.78 10.73
C LEU A 109 -39.95 -7.63 9.27
N LEU A 110 -40.44 -6.61 8.55
CA LEU A 110 -40.03 -6.29 7.18
C LEU A 110 -38.81 -5.36 7.10
N LEU A 111 -38.35 -4.76 8.22
CA LEU A 111 -37.17 -3.89 8.22
C LEU A 111 -35.90 -4.58 7.67
N PRO A 112 -35.58 -5.85 8.00
CA PRO A 112 -34.41 -6.52 7.43
C PRO A 112 -34.45 -6.61 5.90
N VAL A 113 -35.64 -6.84 5.33
CA VAL A 113 -35.85 -6.89 3.88
C VAL A 113 -35.74 -5.48 3.30
N ALA A 114 -36.37 -4.50 3.93
CA ALA A 114 -36.34 -3.10 3.50
C ALA A 114 -34.92 -2.52 3.49
N LEU A 115 -34.11 -2.79 4.52
CA LEU A 115 -32.71 -2.36 4.58
C LEU A 115 -31.83 -3.02 3.52
N LYS A 116 -32.12 -4.29 3.17
CA LYS A 116 -31.43 -4.99 2.07
C LYS A 116 -31.77 -4.39 0.70
N MET A 117 -33.02 -4.00 0.49
CA MET A 117 -33.51 -3.39 -0.76
C MET A 117 -33.13 -1.91 -0.88
N PHE A 118 -33.11 -1.19 0.24
CA PHE A 118 -32.84 0.24 0.32
C PHE A 118 -31.69 0.50 1.31
N PRO A 119 -30.42 0.28 0.89
CA PRO A 119 -29.23 0.42 1.75
C PRO A 119 -28.95 1.87 2.20
N GLY A 120 -29.79 2.84 1.85
CA GLY A 120 -29.71 4.24 2.28
C GLY A 120 -30.99 4.73 2.97
N LEU A 121 -31.81 3.83 3.51
CA LEU A 121 -33.07 4.15 4.16
C LEU A 121 -32.89 4.72 5.58
N ILE A 122 -31.79 4.37 6.25
CA ILE A 122 -31.44 4.91 7.57
C ILE A 122 -30.94 6.35 7.39
N PRO A 123 -31.49 7.33 8.14
CA PRO A 123 -30.96 8.69 8.15
C PRO A 123 -29.51 8.68 8.64
N SER A 124 -28.68 9.56 8.08
CA SER A 124 -27.24 9.58 8.40
C SER A 124 -26.96 9.81 9.90
N THR A 125 -27.89 10.45 10.61
CA THR A 125 -27.83 10.74 12.04
C THR A 125 -27.90 9.49 12.93
N PHE A 126 -28.42 8.37 12.43
CA PHE A 126 -28.54 7.12 13.18
C PHE A 126 -27.46 6.10 12.80
N GLU A 127 -26.63 6.39 11.81
CA GLU A 127 -25.53 5.51 11.39
C GLU A 127 -24.35 5.64 12.36
N SER A 128 -23.78 4.52 12.80
CA SER A 128 -22.54 4.56 13.58
C SER A 128 -21.35 4.93 12.69
N GLU A 129 -20.29 5.51 13.28
CA GLU A 129 -19.10 5.89 12.50
C GLU A 129 -18.48 4.71 11.75
N SER A 130 -18.44 3.53 12.38
CA SER A 130 -17.92 2.31 11.76
C SER A 130 -18.81 1.81 10.62
N GLN A 131 -20.14 1.89 10.77
CA GLN A 131 -21.10 1.50 9.74
C GLN A 131 -21.00 2.43 8.52
N GLY A 132 -20.98 3.74 8.76
CA GLY A 132 -20.79 4.75 7.72
C GLY A 132 -19.48 4.53 6.98
N ARG A 133 -18.37 4.36 7.72
CA ARG A 133 -17.05 4.13 7.13
C ARG A 133 -17.00 2.86 6.27
N ASN A 134 -17.53 1.74 6.75
CA ASN A 134 -17.58 0.49 5.98
C ASN A 134 -18.40 0.63 4.70
N ARG A 135 -19.50 1.40 4.74
CA ARG A 135 -20.31 1.70 3.57
C ARG A 135 -19.56 2.54 2.55
N LEU A 136 -18.82 3.57 2.99
CA LEU A 136 -17.97 4.38 2.13
C LEU A 136 -16.94 3.52 1.39
N TYR A 137 -16.28 2.60 2.10
CA TYR A 137 -15.34 1.64 1.51
C TYR A 137 -16.02 0.68 0.54
N GLY A 138 -17.18 0.14 0.89
CA GLY A 138 -17.96 -0.74 0.01
C GLY A 138 -18.40 -0.04 -1.28
N ASP A 139 -18.81 1.23 -1.21
CA ASP A 139 -19.20 2.02 -2.38
C ASP A 139 -17.98 2.43 -3.22
N ALA A 140 -16.83 2.70 -2.59
CA ALA A 140 -15.56 2.89 -3.29
C ALA A 140 -15.16 1.62 -4.08
N MET A 141 -15.30 0.43 -3.48
CA MET A 141 -15.00 -0.85 -4.14
C MET A 141 -15.90 -1.09 -5.36
N LYS A 142 -17.22 -0.86 -5.24
CA LYS A 142 -18.16 -1.01 -6.36
C LYS A 142 -17.82 -0.13 -7.55
N THR A 143 -17.17 1.01 -7.30
CA THR A 143 -16.81 1.98 -8.33
C THR A 143 -15.45 1.70 -8.97
N LEU A 144 -14.61 0.82 -8.42
CA LEU A 144 -13.28 0.51 -8.98
C LEU A 144 -13.36 -0.09 -10.39
N ARG A 145 -14.20 -1.11 -10.61
CA ARG A 145 -14.38 -1.70 -11.95
C ARG A 145 -14.87 -0.69 -12.98
N ALA A 146 -15.70 0.27 -12.54
CA ALA A 146 -16.19 1.33 -13.41
C ALA A 146 -15.08 2.35 -13.74
N ARG A 147 -14.21 2.68 -12.77
CA ARG A 147 -13.01 3.50 -13.01
C ARG A 147 -12.05 2.81 -13.99
N GLN A 148 -11.79 1.53 -13.80
CA GLN A 148 -10.91 0.76 -14.69
C GLN A 148 -11.41 0.81 -16.14
N ARG A 149 -12.69 0.52 -16.39
CA ARG A 149 -13.26 0.60 -17.74
C ARG A 149 -13.19 1.99 -18.36
N ALA A 150 -13.39 3.04 -17.56
CA ALA A 150 -13.25 4.42 -18.03
C ALA A 150 -11.79 4.71 -18.42
N MET A 151 -10.82 4.23 -17.63
CA MET A 151 -9.39 4.35 -17.94
C MET A 151 -8.99 3.54 -19.18
N ASP A 152 -9.50 2.32 -19.34
CA ASP A 152 -9.24 1.49 -20.52
C ASP A 152 -9.78 2.15 -21.80
N TYR A 153 -10.96 2.78 -21.71
CA TYR A 153 -11.51 3.57 -22.81
C TYR A 153 -10.68 4.82 -23.09
N LEU A 154 -10.23 5.51 -22.05
CA LEU A 154 -9.34 6.68 -22.17
C LEU A 154 -8.05 6.31 -22.89
N SER A 155 -7.37 5.24 -22.46
CA SER A 155 -6.11 4.80 -23.05
C SER A 155 -6.28 4.33 -24.50
N ALA A 156 -7.30 3.51 -24.78
CA ALA A 156 -7.57 3.03 -26.14
C ALA A 156 -7.89 4.19 -27.10
N THR A 157 -8.70 5.15 -26.66
CA THR A 157 -9.11 6.29 -27.50
C THR A 157 -7.98 7.32 -27.63
N ALA A 158 -7.15 7.48 -26.60
CA ALA A 158 -5.97 8.33 -26.67
C ALA A 158 -4.98 7.82 -27.72
N LEU A 159 -4.75 6.50 -27.79
CA LEU A 159 -3.86 5.91 -28.80
C LEU A 159 -4.31 6.15 -30.25
N THR A 160 -5.61 6.31 -30.49
CA THR A 160 -6.15 6.53 -31.85
C THR A 160 -6.32 8.00 -32.21
N THR A 161 -6.57 8.86 -31.22
CA THR A 161 -7.02 10.24 -31.47
C THR A 161 -5.95 11.29 -31.13
N PHE A 162 -4.97 10.96 -30.29
CA PHE A 162 -3.98 11.92 -29.80
C PHE A 162 -2.71 11.91 -30.64
N ASP A 163 -2.06 13.07 -30.70
CA ASP A 163 -0.72 13.24 -31.26
C ASP A 163 0.36 12.60 -30.37
N LYS A 164 1.57 12.40 -30.91
CA LYS A 164 2.68 11.76 -30.18
C LYS A 164 2.97 12.41 -28.83
N GLU A 165 2.96 13.74 -28.76
CA GLU A 165 3.21 14.50 -27.53
C GLU A 165 2.10 14.30 -26.49
N GLN A 166 0.84 14.31 -26.94
CA GLN A 166 -0.33 14.10 -26.09
C GLN A 166 -0.43 12.64 -25.59
N GLN A 167 -0.04 11.68 -26.42
CA GLN A 167 0.05 10.27 -26.03
C GLN A 167 1.09 10.07 -24.91
N GLU A 168 2.20 10.81 -24.96
CA GLU A 168 3.23 10.73 -23.92
C GLU A 168 2.71 11.23 -22.56
N VAL A 169 1.84 12.25 -22.55
CA VAL A 169 1.16 12.69 -21.33
C VAL A 169 0.33 11.55 -20.71
N ILE A 170 -0.41 10.80 -21.53
CA ILE A 170 -1.22 9.67 -21.05
C ILE A 170 -0.34 8.49 -20.62
N ARG A 171 0.77 8.21 -21.32
CA ARG A 171 1.74 7.19 -20.88
C ARG A 171 2.33 7.53 -19.52
N ARG A 172 2.82 8.75 -19.32
CA ARG A 172 3.32 9.24 -18.03
C ARG A 172 2.26 9.13 -16.93
N ALA A 173 1.01 9.48 -17.25
CA ALA A 173 -0.12 9.34 -16.31
C ALA A 173 -0.36 7.89 -15.86
N VAL A 174 -0.31 6.93 -16.81
CA VAL A 174 -0.51 5.50 -16.53
C VAL A 174 0.67 4.92 -15.73
N MET A 175 1.89 5.36 -16.01
CA MET A 175 3.10 4.97 -15.25
C MET A 175 3.13 5.56 -13.84
N GLY A 176 2.31 6.58 -13.57
CA GLY A 176 2.20 7.21 -12.26
C GLY A 176 3.19 8.35 -12.04
N ASP A 177 3.74 8.91 -13.12
CA ASP A 177 4.60 10.08 -13.08
C ASP A 177 3.78 11.35 -12.80
N SER A 178 4.45 12.39 -12.30
CA SER A 178 3.81 13.67 -12.05
C SER A 178 3.48 14.39 -13.36
N ILE A 179 2.21 14.78 -13.53
CA ILE A 179 1.74 15.52 -14.70
C ILE A 179 1.68 17.01 -14.36
N ALA A 180 2.31 17.84 -15.19
CA ALA A 180 2.26 19.28 -15.01
C ALA A 180 0.93 19.89 -15.52
N PRO A 181 0.49 21.05 -15.00
CA PRO A 181 -0.71 21.72 -15.52
C PRO A 181 -0.64 22.05 -17.02
N LYS A 182 0.57 22.31 -17.56
CA LYS A 182 0.79 22.53 -18.99
C LYS A 182 0.42 21.32 -19.84
N ASP A 183 0.80 20.13 -19.36
CA ASP A 183 0.48 18.86 -20.01
C ASP A 183 -1.03 18.58 -19.97
N ILE A 184 -1.71 18.99 -18.89
CA ILE A 184 -3.18 18.89 -18.78
C ILE A 184 -3.86 19.78 -19.81
N ARG A 185 -3.40 21.03 -19.99
CA ARG A 185 -3.95 21.97 -20.98
C ARG A 185 -3.82 21.45 -22.42
N LEU A 186 -2.75 20.73 -22.71
CA LEU A 186 -2.52 20.10 -24.02
C LEU A 186 -3.60 19.07 -24.37
N VAL A 187 -4.05 18.28 -23.39
CA VAL A 187 -5.03 17.21 -23.59
C VAL A 187 -6.48 17.65 -23.29
N ALA A 188 -6.65 18.75 -22.54
CA ALA A 188 -7.95 19.27 -22.11
C ALA A 188 -9.01 19.45 -23.24
N PRO A 189 -8.67 19.89 -24.47
CA PRO A 189 -9.66 20.07 -25.54
C PRO A 189 -10.43 18.80 -25.89
N TYR A 190 -9.82 17.61 -25.77
CA TYR A 190 -10.47 16.32 -26.06
C TYR A 190 -11.54 15.91 -25.04
N PHE A 191 -11.59 16.59 -23.90
CA PHE A 191 -12.63 16.41 -22.88
C PHE A 191 -13.72 17.49 -22.95
N GLY A 192 -13.60 18.45 -23.88
CA GLY A 192 -14.59 19.47 -24.15
C GLY A 192 -15.89 18.91 -24.73
N HIS A 193 -16.83 19.80 -25.06
CA HIS A 193 -18.14 19.40 -25.57
C HIS A 193 -18.05 18.55 -26.84
N ASP A 194 -17.11 18.91 -27.73
CA ASP A 194 -16.90 18.24 -29.01
C ASP A 194 -15.88 17.11 -28.97
N GLY A 195 -15.19 16.93 -27.85
CA GLY A 195 -14.15 15.92 -27.73
C GLY A 195 -14.68 14.49 -27.56
N PRO A 196 -13.87 13.46 -27.84
CA PRO A 196 -14.26 12.05 -27.71
C PRO A 196 -14.56 11.63 -26.25
N PHE A 197 -14.09 12.38 -25.26
CA PHE A 197 -14.35 12.14 -23.84
C PHE A 197 -15.48 13.00 -23.26
N SER A 198 -16.18 13.73 -24.12
CA SER A 198 -17.41 14.43 -23.78
C SER A 198 -18.47 13.46 -23.26
N VAL A 199 -19.16 13.83 -22.18
CA VAL A 199 -20.30 13.04 -21.65
C VAL A 199 -21.36 12.77 -22.72
N PHE A 200 -21.46 13.63 -23.74
CA PHE A 200 -22.40 13.48 -24.84
C PHE A 200 -21.97 12.43 -25.88
N LYS A 201 -20.68 12.36 -26.22
CA LYS A 201 -20.14 11.52 -27.32
C LYS A 201 -19.67 10.14 -26.87
N VAL A 202 -19.33 9.99 -25.60
CA VAL A 202 -18.84 8.72 -25.03
C VAL A 202 -19.88 7.59 -25.20
N PRO A 203 -19.46 6.34 -25.47
CA PRO A 203 -20.35 5.19 -25.59
C PRO A 203 -21.21 4.91 -24.34
N ASP A 204 -22.39 4.33 -24.54
CA ASP A 204 -23.39 4.11 -23.48
C ASP A 204 -22.86 3.31 -22.29
N ASN A 205 -22.12 2.24 -22.54
CA ASN A 205 -21.50 1.41 -21.50
C ASN A 205 -20.53 2.22 -20.63
N ILE A 206 -19.74 3.10 -21.23
CA ILE A 206 -18.78 3.95 -20.52
C ILE A 206 -19.52 5.03 -19.75
N VAL A 207 -20.60 5.60 -20.28
CA VAL A 207 -21.42 6.57 -19.52
C VAL A 207 -22.06 5.96 -18.28
N VAL A 208 -22.54 4.71 -18.33
CA VAL A 208 -23.00 4.03 -17.10
C VAL A 208 -21.82 3.80 -16.13
N GLY A 209 -20.60 3.56 -16.65
CA GLY A 209 -19.37 3.55 -15.86
C GLY A 209 -19.11 4.88 -15.15
N LEU A 210 -19.08 5.98 -15.89
CA LEU A 210 -18.94 7.34 -15.36
C LEU A 210 -20.03 7.69 -14.36
N GLY A 211 -21.28 7.31 -14.63
CA GLY A 211 -22.38 7.50 -13.69
C GLY A 211 -22.15 6.81 -12.34
N ARG A 212 -21.46 5.66 -12.32
CA ARG A 212 -21.04 4.99 -11.09
C ARG A 212 -19.89 5.73 -10.42
N THR A 213 -18.86 6.16 -11.15
CA THR A 213 -17.69 6.85 -10.56
C THR A 213 -18.02 8.23 -9.99
N VAL A 214 -19.01 8.91 -10.55
CA VAL A 214 -19.52 10.22 -10.10
C VAL A 214 -20.52 10.07 -8.94
N GLY A 215 -21.03 8.86 -8.66
CA GLY A 215 -21.95 8.59 -7.54
C GLY A 215 -23.43 8.84 -7.85
N VAL A 216 -23.77 9.01 -9.13
CA VAL A 216 -25.13 9.22 -9.61
C VAL A 216 -25.89 7.90 -9.73
N TYR A 217 -25.18 6.81 -10.05
CA TYR A 217 -25.77 5.50 -10.24
C TYR A 217 -26.39 4.95 -8.95
N LYS A 218 -27.65 4.48 -9.04
CA LYS A 218 -28.42 3.83 -7.97
C LYS A 218 -28.71 2.38 -8.32
N TRP A 219 -29.06 1.59 -7.31
CA TRP A 219 -29.31 0.15 -7.47
C TRP A 219 -30.39 -0.16 -8.52
N TYR A 220 -31.48 0.60 -8.54
CA TYR A 220 -32.60 0.40 -9.45
C TYR A 220 -32.25 0.66 -10.93
N HIS A 221 -31.17 1.40 -11.21
CA HIS A 221 -30.70 1.56 -12.59
C HIS A 221 -30.18 0.25 -13.19
N SER A 222 -29.86 -0.76 -12.36
CA SER A 222 -29.49 -2.08 -12.84
C SER A 222 -30.65 -2.84 -13.49
N LEU A 223 -31.89 -2.40 -13.24
CA LEU A 223 -33.11 -3.04 -13.75
C LEU A 223 -33.48 -2.53 -15.15
N LEU A 224 -32.90 -1.42 -15.60
CA LEU A 224 -33.22 -0.79 -16.88
C LEU A 224 -32.20 -1.13 -17.96
N PRO A 225 -32.61 -1.35 -19.22
CA PRO A 225 -31.69 -1.49 -20.33
C PRO A 225 -30.77 -0.27 -20.50
N THR A 226 -29.52 -0.51 -20.91
CA THR A 226 -28.49 0.55 -21.06
C THR A 226 -28.91 1.66 -22.01
N ARG A 227 -29.61 1.34 -23.10
CA ARG A 227 -30.10 2.33 -24.09
C ARG A 227 -31.07 3.35 -23.48
N VAL A 228 -31.93 2.92 -22.56
CA VAL A 228 -32.89 3.81 -21.88
C VAL A 228 -32.19 4.59 -20.77
N LEU A 229 -31.28 3.93 -20.05
CA LEU A 229 -30.55 4.52 -18.94
C LEU A 229 -29.56 5.60 -19.39
N SER A 230 -28.92 5.39 -20.54
CA SER A 230 -27.82 6.20 -21.05
C SER A 230 -28.15 7.71 -21.16
N PRO A 231 -29.26 8.15 -21.79
CA PRO A 231 -29.63 9.57 -21.84
C PRO A 231 -29.98 10.18 -20.48
N ILE A 232 -30.58 9.40 -19.58
CA ILE A 232 -30.87 9.82 -18.20
C ILE A 232 -29.55 10.03 -17.44
N MET A 233 -28.62 9.10 -17.60
CA MET A 233 -27.33 9.15 -16.93
C MET A 233 -26.50 10.35 -17.38
N ARG A 234 -26.48 10.68 -18.68
CA ARG A 234 -25.80 11.89 -19.19
C ARG A 234 -26.32 13.15 -18.50
N ARG A 235 -27.64 13.34 -18.49
CA ARG A 235 -28.27 14.50 -17.84
C ARG A 235 -27.94 14.58 -16.35
N SER A 236 -27.95 13.44 -15.66
CA SER A 236 -27.66 13.39 -14.23
C SER A 236 -26.17 13.62 -13.92
N ILE A 237 -25.26 13.13 -14.76
CA ILE A 237 -23.81 13.43 -14.66
C ILE A 237 -23.57 14.92 -14.87
N ILE A 238 -24.15 15.51 -15.92
CA ILE A 238 -24.00 16.94 -16.23
C ILE A 238 -24.53 17.79 -15.08
N ARG A 239 -25.72 17.47 -14.55
CA ARG A 239 -26.26 18.14 -13.37
C ARG A 239 -25.28 18.08 -12.20
N ARG A 240 -24.69 16.91 -11.97
CA ARG A 240 -23.72 16.70 -10.90
C ARG A 240 -22.44 17.51 -11.10
N TYR A 241 -22.01 17.71 -12.34
CA TYR A 241 -20.89 18.59 -12.67
C TYR A 241 -21.21 20.06 -12.35
N HIS A 242 -22.42 20.53 -12.67
CA HIS A 242 -22.86 21.87 -12.30
C HIS A 242 -22.93 22.06 -10.78
N GLU A 243 -23.50 21.11 -10.05
CA GLU A 243 -23.53 21.13 -8.58
C GLU A 243 -22.12 21.22 -7.98
N ALA A 244 -21.18 20.42 -8.49
CA ALA A 244 -19.80 20.44 -8.03
C ALA A 244 -19.09 21.76 -8.38
N ARG A 245 -19.35 22.32 -9.56
CA ARG A 245 -18.79 23.62 -9.99
C ARG A 245 -19.30 24.78 -9.14
N GLU A 246 -20.58 24.74 -8.73
CA GLU A 246 -21.13 25.68 -7.76
C GLU A 246 -20.48 25.52 -6.38
N ASP A 247 -20.28 24.28 -5.92
CA ASP A 247 -19.59 24.00 -4.66
C ASP A 247 -18.14 24.51 -4.70
N ASP A 248 -17.42 24.31 -5.80
CA ASP A 248 -16.06 24.84 -6.02
C ASP A 248 -16.04 26.37 -5.92
N ARG A 249 -17.04 27.05 -6.47
CA ARG A 249 -17.17 28.51 -6.35
C ARG A 249 -17.35 28.93 -4.90
N LEU A 250 -18.19 28.24 -4.12
CA LEU A 250 -18.39 28.55 -2.70
C LEU A 250 -17.13 28.29 -1.88
N ILE A 251 -16.42 27.17 -2.12
CA ILE A 251 -15.15 26.86 -1.46
C ILE A 251 -14.12 27.98 -1.70
N ARG A 252 -14.06 28.53 -2.91
CA ARG A 252 -13.14 29.65 -3.21
C ARG A 252 -13.51 30.94 -2.47
N LEU A 253 -14.80 31.21 -2.29
CA LEU A 253 -15.26 32.40 -1.56
C LEU A 253 -14.98 32.30 -0.06
N GLU A 254 -15.09 31.10 0.51
CA GLU A 254 -14.89 30.86 1.95
C GLU A 254 -13.41 30.59 2.31
N GLY A 255 -12.61 30.12 1.36
CA GLY A 255 -11.22 29.73 1.57
C GLY A 255 -11.06 28.28 2.06
N LEU A 256 -9.88 27.70 1.85
CA LEU A 256 -9.56 26.31 2.20
C LEU A 256 -9.07 26.13 3.66
N ASP A 257 -8.58 27.20 4.28
CA ASP A 257 -7.92 27.14 5.60
C ASP A 257 -8.89 26.91 6.76
N GLY A 258 -10.15 27.35 6.61
CA GLY A 258 -11.19 27.21 7.63
C GLY A 258 -11.95 25.87 7.62
N MET A 259 -11.61 24.94 6.73
CA MET A 259 -12.32 23.66 6.59
C MET A 259 -11.87 22.59 7.60
N ASN A 260 -12.84 21.91 8.21
CA ASN A 260 -12.58 20.78 9.09
C ASN A 260 -12.20 19.51 8.29
N ASN A 261 -11.55 18.53 8.92
CA ASN A 261 -11.15 17.28 8.28
C ASN A 261 -12.34 16.55 7.63
N ASP A 262 -13.47 16.44 8.33
CA ASP A 262 -14.69 15.81 7.77
C ASP A 262 -15.22 16.54 6.53
N GLU A 263 -15.08 17.87 6.49
CA GLU A 263 -15.49 18.68 5.35
C GLU A 263 -14.55 18.47 4.15
N LEU A 264 -13.25 18.37 4.40
CA LEU A 264 -12.23 18.06 3.39
C LEU A 264 -12.45 16.65 2.82
N VAL A 265 -12.67 15.65 3.68
CA VAL A 265 -13.00 14.27 3.28
C VAL A 265 -14.25 14.25 2.40
N LYS A 266 -15.33 14.90 2.85
CA LYS A 266 -16.60 14.96 2.09
C LYS A 266 -16.46 15.72 0.78
N ALA A 267 -15.70 16.82 0.75
CA ALA A 267 -15.44 17.62 -0.45
C ALA A 267 -14.66 16.82 -1.49
N ASN A 268 -13.62 16.10 -1.08
CA ASN A 268 -12.85 15.21 -1.95
C ASN A 268 -13.72 14.04 -2.46
N GLN A 269 -14.49 13.42 -1.57
CA GLN A 269 -15.40 12.33 -1.94
C GLN A 269 -16.46 12.78 -2.95
N THR A 270 -17.02 13.97 -2.77
CA THR A 270 -18.02 14.60 -3.65
C THR A 270 -17.52 14.73 -5.09
N ARG A 271 -16.22 15.00 -5.27
CA ARG A 271 -15.50 15.12 -6.55
C ARG A 271 -14.95 13.77 -7.04
N GLY A 272 -15.17 12.71 -6.27
CA GLY A 272 -14.70 11.36 -6.55
C GLY A 272 -13.17 11.21 -6.49
N MET A 273 -12.49 12.13 -5.80
CA MET A 273 -11.06 12.10 -5.47
C MET A 273 -10.80 11.18 -4.26
N ARG A 274 -9.52 10.99 -3.92
CA ARG A 274 -9.15 10.17 -2.76
C ARG A 274 -9.47 10.93 -1.47
N TRP A 275 -9.96 10.20 -0.46
CA TRP A 275 -10.46 10.79 0.79
C TRP A 275 -9.87 10.16 2.04
N THR A 276 -9.00 9.15 1.88
CA THR A 276 -8.40 8.36 2.96
C THR A 276 -7.04 8.90 3.44
N GLU A 277 -6.53 9.95 2.80
CA GLU A 277 -5.22 10.52 3.11
C GLU A 277 -5.32 11.55 4.26
N GLY A 278 -4.18 12.05 4.75
CA GLY A 278 -4.14 13.02 5.84
C GLY A 278 -4.69 14.40 5.46
N THR A 279 -5.06 15.21 6.45
CA THR A 279 -5.73 16.51 6.27
C THR A 279 -5.01 17.44 5.27
N GLU A 280 -3.69 17.61 5.40
CA GLU A 280 -2.90 18.48 4.52
C GLU A 280 -2.91 18.01 3.06
N THR A 281 -2.90 16.69 2.87
CA THR A 281 -2.87 16.09 1.54
C THR A 281 -4.21 16.29 0.84
N LEU A 282 -5.32 16.15 1.58
CA LEU A 282 -6.67 16.42 1.10
C LEU A 282 -6.89 17.90 0.78
N ARG A 283 -6.26 18.80 1.55
CA ARG A 283 -6.28 20.24 1.27
C ARG A 283 -5.57 20.57 -0.04
N VAL A 284 -4.37 20.05 -0.23
CA VAL A 284 -3.58 20.27 -1.47
C VAL A 284 -4.28 19.66 -2.69
N GLN A 285 -4.93 18.49 -2.55
CA GLN A 285 -5.73 17.91 -3.64
C GLN A 285 -6.89 18.83 -4.06
N LEU A 286 -7.60 19.42 -3.09
CA LEU A 286 -8.67 20.37 -3.37
C LEU A 286 -8.16 21.69 -3.95
N GLU A 287 -6.99 22.14 -3.52
CA GLU A 287 -6.34 23.32 -4.09
C GLU A 287 -6.00 23.11 -5.56
N TRP A 288 -5.41 21.96 -5.91
CA TRP A 288 -5.14 21.60 -7.30
C TRP A 288 -6.41 21.42 -8.13
N TRP A 289 -7.45 20.82 -7.56
CA TRP A 289 -8.76 20.76 -8.22
C TRP A 289 -9.29 22.16 -8.52
N ASN A 290 -9.24 23.07 -7.55
CA ASN A 290 -9.76 24.42 -7.68
C ASN A 290 -8.97 25.26 -8.68
N SER A 291 -7.64 25.11 -8.73
CA SER A 291 -6.79 25.83 -9.68
C SER A 291 -7.07 25.38 -11.13
N LEU A 292 -7.23 24.08 -11.35
CA LEU A 292 -7.62 23.54 -12.66
C LEU A 292 -9.07 23.89 -13.02
N ALA A 293 -9.98 23.94 -12.05
CA ALA A 293 -11.38 24.32 -12.28
C ALA A 293 -11.57 25.82 -12.60
N GLN A 294 -10.59 26.66 -12.26
CA GLN A 294 -10.56 28.08 -12.60
C GLN A 294 -10.04 28.33 -14.02
N ASP A 295 -9.29 27.39 -14.58
CA ASP A 295 -8.68 27.54 -15.87
C ASP A 295 -9.72 27.43 -17.00
N ASP A 296 -9.96 28.54 -17.71
CA ASP A 296 -10.92 28.59 -18.81
C ASP A 296 -10.52 27.69 -20.00
N SER A 297 -9.23 27.36 -20.12
CA SER A 297 -8.74 26.44 -21.16
C SER A 297 -9.08 24.98 -20.87
N VAL A 298 -9.44 24.65 -19.63
CA VAL A 298 -9.72 23.28 -19.19
C VAL A 298 -11.23 23.09 -19.02
N PRO A 299 -11.90 22.31 -19.88
CA PRO A 299 -13.29 21.97 -19.68
C PRO A 299 -13.51 21.28 -18.33
N TYR A 300 -14.57 21.64 -17.61
CA TYR A 300 -14.82 21.09 -16.26
C TYR A 300 -14.96 19.54 -16.23
N ASN A 301 -15.42 18.95 -17.34
CA ASN A 301 -15.49 17.50 -17.52
C ASN A 301 -14.12 16.83 -17.35
N THR A 302 -13.03 17.47 -17.79
CA THR A 302 -11.64 16.97 -17.70
C THR A 302 -11.26 16.55 -16.28
N LEU A 303 -11.70 17.32 -15.27
CA LEU A 303 -11.36 17.08 -13.87
C LEU A 303 -11.88 15.72 -13.38
N TRP A 304 -13.03 15.28 -13.89
CA TRP A 304 -13.66 14.02 -13.50
C TRP A 304 -12.97 12.79 -14.10
N TRP A 305 -12.16 12.99 -15.14
CA TRP A 305 -11.29 11.97 -15.72
C TRP A 305 -9.92 11.92 -15.04
N ILE A 306 -9.29 13.08 -14.86
CA ILE A 306 -7.89 13.17 -14.39
C ILE A 306 -7.78 13.01 -12.87
N LYS A 307 -8.67 13.65 -12.10
CA LYS A 307 -8.71 13.64 -10.62
C LYS A 307 -7.34 13.80 -9.95
N PRO A 308 -6.92 15.04 -9.63
CA PRO A 308 -5.60 15.31 -9.09
C PRO A 308 -5.37 14.55 -7.77
N THR A 309 -4.22 13.87 -7.67
CA THR A 309 -3.79 13.17 -6.45
C THR A 309 -2.35 13.50 -6.13
N ARG A 310 -2.06 13.77 -4.84
CA ARG A 310 -0.70 14.09 -4.39
C ARG A 310 0.25 12.89 -4.41
N TYR A 311 -0.29 11.70 -4.14
CA TYR A 311 0.49 10.47 -4.08
C TYR A 311 -0.05 9.41 -5.03
N SER A 312 0.88 8.61 -5.55
CA SER A 312 0.54 7.40 -6.28
C SER A 312 -0.32 6.47 -5.42
N ILE A 313 -1.15 5.65 -6.07
CA ILE A 313 -2.06 4.75 -5.37
C ILE A 313 -1.32 3.81 -4.41
N ARG A 314 -0.10 3.37 -4.78
CA ARG A 314 0.77 2.54 -3.95
C ARG A 314 1.11 3.22 -2.64
N LYS A 315 1.60 4.47 -2.69
CA LYS A 315 2.01 5.22 -1.50
C LYS A 315 0.83 5.54 -0.58
N SER A 316 -0.35 5.84 -1.14
CA SER A 316 -1.53 6.04 -0.31
C SER A 316 -2.09 4.76 0.30
N MET A 317 -1.97 3.61 -0.36
CA MET A 317 -2.39 2.33 0.22
C MET A 317 -1.51 1.96 1.41
N ASN A 318 -0.21 2.25 1.38
CA ASN A 318 0.69 1.98 2.50
C ASN A 318 0.29 2.71 3.79
N ASN A 319 -0.35 3.88 3.68
CA ASN A 319 -0.77 4.67 4.84
C ASN A 319 -2.09 4.18 5.46
N LEU A 320 -2.75 3.19 4.87
CA LEU A 320 -4.05 2.68 5.31
C LEU A 320 -3.90 1.42 6.18
N PRO A 321 -4.66 1.29 7.28
CA PRO A 321 -4.71 0.05 8.07
C PRO A 321 -5.05 -1.17 7.20
N VAL A 322 -4.50 -2.34 7.54
CA VAL A 322 -4.64 -3.60 6.78
C VAL A 322 -6.09 -3.92 6.43
N GLU A 323 -7.01 -3.76 7.38
CA GLU A 323 -8.44 -4.02 7.19
C GLU A 323 -9.04 -3.14 6.09
N GLN A 324 -8.63 -1.88 6.03
CA GLN A 324 -9.14 -0.89 5.08
C GLN A 324 -8.54 -1.13 3.69
N ARG A 325 -7.25 -1.50 3.60
CA ARG A 325 -6.64 -1.99 2.35
C ARG A 325 -7.36 -3.23 1.84
N ARG A 326 -7.63 -4.23 2.70
CA ARG A 326 -8.35 -5.47 2.32
C ARG A 326 -9.75 -5.17 1.80
N GLN A 327 -10.47 -4.23 2.41
CA GLN A 327 -11.78 -3.78 1.92
C GLN A 327 -11.70 -3.01 0.59
N LEU A 328 -10.70 -2.14 0.42
CA LEU A 328 -10.49 -1.38 -0.83
C LEU A 328 -10.02 -2.25 -2.00
N LEU A 329 -9.21 -3.27 -1.75
CA LEU A 329 -8.81 -4.26 -2.74
C LEU A 329 -9.91 -5.31 -2.97
N GLY A 330 -10.92 -5.34 -2.10
CA GLY A 330 -12.05 -6.27 -2.14
C GLY A 330 -11.65 -7.73 -1.99
N ILE A 331 -10.48 -8.00 -1.40
CA ILE A 331 -9.86 -9.32 -1.21
C ILE A 331 -10.86 -10.34 -0.62
N GLN A 332 -11.74 -9.89 0.28
CA GLN A 332 -12.77 -10.71 0.91
C GLN A 332 -13.78 -11.33 -0.07
N ASN A 333 -13.98 -10.73 -1.25
CA ASN A 333 -14.92 -11.19 -2.27
C ASN A 333 -14.23 -11.90 -3.46
N LEU A 334 -12.90 -12.07 -3.41
CA LEU A 334 -12.16 -12.80 -4.45
C LEU A 334 -12.09 -14.30 -4.10
N PRO A 335 -11.95 -15.19 -5.12
CA PRO A 335 -11.67 -16.61 -4.89
C PRO A 335 -10.46 -16.82 -3.97
N GLU A 336 -10.48 -17.88 -3.16
CA GLU A 336 -9.48 -18.15 -2.10
C GLU A 336 -8.03 -18.16 -2.59
N THR A 337 -7.78 -18.63 -3.81
CA THR A 337 -6.45 -18.69 -4.42
C THR A 337 -5.88 -17.30 -4.67
N VAL A 338 -6.68 -16.39 -5.22
CA VAL A 338 -6.29 -14.99 -5.49
C VAL A 338 -6.25 -14.19 -4.19
N ARG A 339 -7.13 -14.52 -3.24
CA ARG A 339 -7.17 -13.94 -1.91
C ARG A 339 -5.86 -14.15 -1.15
N ALA A 340 -5.38 -15.39 -1.08
CA ALA A 340 -4.13 -15.72 -0.40
C ALA A 340 -2.93 -14.97 -1.00
N SER A 341 -2.85 -14.86 -2.33
CA SER A 341 -1.77 -14.13 -3.01
C SER A 341 -1.80 -12.61 -2.80
N LEU A 342 -2.98 -12.02 -2.62
CA LEU A 342 -3.13 -10.59 -2.33
C LEU A 342 -2.96 -10.29 -0.85
N GLU A 343 -3.32 -11.23 0.03
CA GLU A 343 -3.07 -11.16 1.48
C GLU A 343 -1.57 -11.18 1.77
N THR A 344 -0.82 -12.08 1.11
CA THR A 344 0.65 -12.12 1.23
C THR A 344 1.30 -10.84 0.68
N LEU A 345 0.77 -10.24 -0.38
CA LEU A 345 1.23 -8.93 -0.86
C LEU A 345 0.90 -7.77 0.10
N CYS A 346 -0.24 -7.81 0.78
CA CYS A 346 -0.55 -6.81 1.81
C CYS A 346 0.35 -6.96 3.04
N GLU A 347 0.65 -8.21 3.43
CA GLU A 347 1.49 -8.54 4.58
C GLU A 347 2.98 -8.30 4.34
N THR A 348 3.49 -8.58 3.14
CA THR A 348 4.89 -8.27 2.76
C THR A 348 5.15 -6.76 2.66
N VAL A 349 4.13 -5.98 2.30
CA VAL A 349 4.21 -4.52 2.37
C VAL A 349 4.24 -4.03 3.82
N ASP A 350 3.57 -4.74 4.74
CA ASP A 350 3.61 -4.43 6.18
C ASP A 350 4.94 -4.79 6.84
N THR A 351 5.60 -5.88 6.42
CA THR A 351 6.96 -6.19 6.88
C THR A 351 7.99 -5.19 6.39
N MET A 352 7.76 -4.54 5.24
CA MET A 352 8.57 -3.41 4.78
C MET A 352 8.28 -2.10 5.52
N SER A 353 7.03 -1.82 5.91
CA SER A 353 6.67 -0.59 6.64
C SER A 353 6.92 -0.66 8.15
N SER A 354 6.96 -1.85 8.74
CA SER A 354 7.30 -2.04 10.17
C SER A 354 8.79 -1.92 10.48
N ILE A 355 9.64 -1.71 9.46
CA ILE A 355 11.06 -1.38 9.63
C ILE A 355 11.24 0.14 9.86
N SER A 356 10.26 0.98 9.53
CA SER A 356 10.43 2.45 9.55
C SER A 356 9.84 3.19 10.74
N ASP A 357 9.04 2.57 11.60
CA ASP A 357 8.33 3.30 12.68
C ASP A 357 8.45 2.59 14.04
N GLU A 358 9.38 3.07 14.89
CA GLU A 358 9.22 3.37 16.34
C GLU A 358 10.60 3.72 16.96
N PRO A 359 10.73 4.82 17.75
CA PRO A 359 12.00 5.27 18.30
C PRO A 359 12.27 4.60 19.65
N ASN A 360 13.32 3.78 19.79
CA ASN A 360 13.82 3.39 21.12
C ASN A 360 15.28 2.90 21.13
N SER A 361 16.12 3.71 21.80
CA SER A 361 17.47 3.46 22.35
C SER A 361 18.43 2.63 21.49
N ALA A 362 19.36 3.35 20.82
CA ALA A 362 20.42 2.83 19.98
C ALA A 362 21.15 1.59 20.55
N ASP A 363 21.36 1.53 21.86
CA ASP A 363 22.13 0.45 22.49
C ASP A 363 21.40 -0.91 22.49
N LYS A 364 20.07 -0.92 22.58
CA LYS A 364 19.29 -2.17 22.47
C LYS A 364 19.10 -2.62 21.01
N LEU A 365 19.18 -1.68 20.07
CA LEU A 365 19.21 -1.99 18.64
C LEU A 365 20.55 -2.59 18.25
N VAL A 366 21.67 -2.07 18.76
CA VAL A 366 23.01 -2.62 18.48
C VAL A 366 23.16 -4.04 19.01
N GLU A 367 22.71 -4.35 20.23
CA GLU A 367 22.83 -5.71 20.79
C GLU A 367 21.92 -6.73 20.07
N LYS A 368 20.76 -6.28 19.57
CA LYS A 368 19.81 -7.12 18.84
C LYS A 368 20.21 -7.26 17.37
N ILE A 369 20.82 -6.23 16.79
CA ILE A 369 21.45 -6.26 15.47
C ILE A 369 22.67 -7.18 15.54
N GLU A 370 23.57 -7.10 16.51
CA GLU A 370 24.70 -8.05 16.65
C GLU A 370 24.26 -9.52 16.78
N LYS A 371 23.15 -9.79 17.49
CA LYS A 371 22.57 -11.15 17.59
C LYS A 371 21.89 -11.61 16.29
N ILE A 372 21.31 -10.68 15.52
CA ILE A 372 20.70 -10.97 14.21
C ILE A 372 21.78 -11.11 13.13
N THR A 373 22.82 -10.28 13.14
CA THR A 373 23.97 -10.34 12.23
C THR A 373 24.78 -11.61 12.45
N SER A 374 25.07 -11.99 13.71
CA SER A 374 25.76 -13.26 14.01
C SER A 374 24.93 -14.52 13.78
N SER A 375 23.59 -14.42 13.71
CA SER A 375 22.71 -15.52 13.27
C SER A 375 22.48 -15.55 11.75
N ALA A 376 22.58 -14.41 11.06
CA ALA A 376 22.40 -14.29 9.61
C ALA A 376 23.69 -14.60 8.82
N GLU A 377 24.88 -14.37 9.40
CA GLU A 377 26.19 -14.70 8.80
C GLU A 377 26.47 -16.23 8.70
N LYS A 378 25.54 -17.10 9.10
CA LYS A 378 25.72 -18.57 9.02
C LYS A 378 24.81 -19.28 8.02
N SER A 379 24.03 -18.57 7.20
CA SER A 379 23.22 -19.22 6.18
C SER A 379 23.19 -18.45 4.86
N ASP A 380 23.96 -18.98 3.90
CA ASP A 380 23.69 -19.05 2.46
C ASP A 380 24.06 -17.90 1.48
N SER A 381 24.64 -16.76 1.87
CA SER A 381 25.08 -15.74 0.87
C SER A 381 26.56 -15.34 0.85
N ASP A 382 27.33 -15.58 1.91
CA ASP A 382 28.72 -15.03 1.99
C ASP A 382 29.80 -15.92 1.37
N ILE A 383 29.54 -17.21 1.15
CA ILE A 383 30.53 -18.14 0.57
C ILE A 383 30.83 -17.79 -0.90
N GLY A 384 29.89 -17.17 -1.61
CA GLY A 384 30.06 -16.80 -3.03
C GLY A 384 30.74 -15.44 -3.24
N PHE A 385 30.54 -14.47 -2.34
CA PHE A 385 31.05 -13.11 -2.52
C PHE A 385 32.50 -12.97 -2.04
N GLU A 386 32.89 -13.67 -0.97
CA GLU A 386 34.30 -13.69 -0.51
C GLU A 386 35.22 -14.39 -1.52
N GLY A 387 34.81 -15.55 -2.06
CA GLY A 387 35.57 -16.26 -3.09
C GLY A 387 35.70 -15.47 -4.41
N LEU A 388 34.71 -14.64 -4.72
CA LEU A 388 34.74 -13.73 -5.88
C LEU A 388 35.71 -12.57 -5.67
N GLN A 389 35.71 -11.95 -4.48
CA GLN A 389 36.67 -10.89 -4.14
C GLN A 389 38.10 -11.43 -4.12
N GLU A 390 38.29 -12.67 -3.69
CA GLU A 390 39.58 -13.35 -3.73
C GLU A 390 40.06 -13.58 -5.17
N ALA A 391 39.20 -14.10 -6.06
CA ALA A 391 39.53 -14.33 -7.47
C ALA A 391 39.85 -13.03 -8.23
N VAL A 392 39.02 -11.99 -8.05
CA VAL A 392 39.23 -10.67 -8.68
C VAL A 392 40.45 -9.97 -8.09
N GLY A 393 40.65 -10.07 -6.76
CA GLY A 393 41.80 -9.51 -6.05
C GLY A 393 43.12 -10.20 -6.42
N ALA A 394 43.13 -11.51 -6.66
CA ALA A 394 44.29 -12.27 -7.12
C ALA A 394 44.66 -11.93 -8.57
N TYR A 395 43.67 -11.62 -9.42
CA TYR A 395 43.91 -11.24 -10.82
C TYR A 395 44.39 -9.79 -10.98
N LEU A 396 43.90 -8.84 -10.17
CA LEU A 396 44.25 -7.42 -10.24
C LEU A 396 45.61 -7.08 -9.61
N THR A 397 46.68 -7.61 -10.19
CA THR A 397 48.09 -7.28 -9.87
C THR A 397 48.67 -6.26 -10.85
N GLU A 398 49.80 -5.63 -10.50
CA GLU A 398 50.45 -4.60 -11.34
C GLU A 398 50.80 -5.09 -12.75
N GLU A 399 51.26 -6.34 -12.88
CA GLU A 399 51.59 -6.92 -14.17
C GLU A 399 50.35 -7.25 -15.01
N ASN A 400 49.30 -7.76 -14.38
CA ASN A 400 48.08 -8.17 -15.08
C ASN A 400 47.26 -6.96 -15.53
N VAL A 401 47.21 -5.90 -14.72
CA VAL A 401 46.55 -4.64 -15.09
C VAL A 401 47.26 -4.00 -16.29
N LYS A 402 48.60 -3.97 -16.32
CA LYS A 402 49.36 -3.46 -17.49
C LYS A 402 49.10 -4.28 -18.76
N ARG A 403 49.15 -5.62 -18.66
CA ARG A 403 48.83 -6.51 -19.78
C ARG A 403 47.39 -6.33 -20.27
N MET A 404 46.45 -6.10 -19.37
CA MET A 404 45.04 -5.85 -19.69
C MET A 404 44.86 -4.53 -20.44
N PHE A 405 45.49 -3.45 -19.98
CA PHE A 405 45.46 -2.15 -20.66
C PHE A 405 46.14 -2.21 -22.04
N GLU A 406 47.23 -2.96 -22.21
CA GLU A 406 47.86 -3.20 -23.52
C GLU A 406 46.97 -4.02 -24.48
N LYS A 407 46.23 -5.03 -23.96
CA LYS A 407 45.26 -5.80 -24.76
C LYS A 407 44.06 -4.96 -25.19
N LEU A 408 43.57 -4.09 -24.30
CA LEU A 408 42.43 -3.22 -24.57
C LEU A 408 42.81 -2.03 -25.48
N SER A 409 44.02 -1.49 -25.35
CA SER A 409 44.51 -0.40 -26.20
C SER A 409 44.81 -0.85 -27.64
N LYS A 410 45.25 -2.09 -27.86
CA LYS A 410 45.42 -2.66 -29.22
C LYS A 410 44.12 -2.84 -29.99
N LYS A 411 42.97 -2.91 -29.31
CA LYS A 411 41.65 -3.08 -29.93
C LYS A 411 40.95 -1.74 -30.23
N LYS A 412 41.49 -0.60 -29.78
CA LYS A 412 40.86 0.72 -29.90
C LYS A 412 41.75 1.72 -30.65
N LEU A 413 41.13 2.76 -31.22
CA LEU A 413 41.83 3.86 -31.90
C LEU A 413 42.59 4.73 -30.86
N PRO A 414 43.67 5.44 -31.24
CA PRO A 414 44.61 6.09 -30.31
C PRO A 414 44.01 7.15 -29.35
N GLU A 415 42.77 7.60 -29.59
CA GLU A 415 42.11 8.68 -28.85
C GLU A 415 40.99 8.21 -27.91
N GLU A 416 40.73 6.90 -27.80
CA GLU A 416 39.62 6.37 -26.98
C GLU A 416 40.08 5.84 -25.62
N SER A 417 39.53 6.39 -24.53
CA SER A 417 39.86 5.96 -23.16
C SER A 417 39.24 4.60 -22.82
N VAL A 418 39.96 3.77 -22.04
CA VAL A 418 39.47 2.48 -21.56
C VAL A 418 38.30 2.67 -20.60
N VAL A 419 37.19 1.97 -20.87
CA VAL A 419 35.93 2.13 -20.16
C VAL A 419 35.71 0.95 -19.20
N VAL A 420 35.00 1.20 -18.10
CA VAL A 420 34.68 0.19 -17.07
C VAL A 420 33.98 -1.05 -17.64
N SER A 421 33.11 -0.93 -18.66
CA SER A 421 32.45 -2.08 -19.32
C SER A 421 33.45 -3.09 -19.88
N ASP A 422 34.46 -2.59 -20.60
CA ASP A 422 35.44 -3.41 -21.32
C ASP A 422 36.37 -4.13 -20.34
N VAL A 423 36.63 -3.47 -19.19
CA VAL A 423 37.40 -4.02 -18.08
C VAL A 423 36.63 -5.11 -17.35
N ILE A 424 35.34 -4.90 -17.08
CA ILE A 424 34.46 -5.91 -16.47
C ILE A 424 34.37 -7.16 -17.35
N GLU A 425 34.25 -6.98 -18.66
CA GLU A 425 34.21 -8.09 -19.61
C GLU A 425 35.53 -8.86 -19.66
N CYS A 426 36.66 -8.16 -19.70
CA CYS A 426 37.99 -8.78 -19.70
C CYS A 426 38.28 -9.54 -18.39
N ILE A 427 37.92 -8.96 -17.24
CA ILE A 427 38.09 -9.61 -15.93
C ILE A 427 37.16 -10.81 -15.79
N GLY A 428 35.93 -10.74 -16.31
CA GLY A 428 35.01 -11.88 -16.31
C GLY A 428 35.57 -13.07 -17.10
N GLN A 429 36.14 -12.82 -18.29
CA GLN A 429 36.76 -13.85 -19.11
C GLN A 429 37.97 -14.51 -18.44
N GLU A 430 38.83 -13.73 -17.79
CA GLU A 430 40.09 -14.20 -17.21
C GLU A 430 39.93 -14.80 -15.80
N THR A 431 38.87 -14.43 -15.07
CA THR A 431 38.54 -15.02 -13.75
C THR A 431 37.48 -16.12 -13.82
N HIS A 432 37.01 -16.46 -15.03
CA HIS A 432 35.90 -17.41 -15.28
C HIS A 432 34.60 -17.06 -14.55
N ASN A 433 34.36 -15.77 -14.33
CA ASN A 433 33.16 -15.25 -13.67
C ASN A 433 32.28 -14.52 -14.67
N SER A 434 30.96 -14.52 -14.46
CA SER A 434 30.05 -13.78 -15.34
C SER A 434 30.28 -12.26 -15.20
N SER A 435 30.18 -11.51 -16.30
CA SER A 435 30.38 -10.06 -16.31
C SER A 435 29.41 -9.33 -15.38
N HIS A 436 28.19 -9.87 -15.17
CA HIS A 436 27.23 -9.36 -14.20
C HIS A 436 27.73 -9.49 -12.76
N VAL A 437 28.41 -10.59 -12.45
CA VAL A 437 28.97 -10.85 -11.12
C VAL A 437 30.23 -10.01 -10.88
N VAL A 438 31.03 -9.73 -11.91
CA VAL A 438 32.13 -8.77 -11.79
C VAL A 438 31.60 -7.33 -11.67
N SER A 439 30.51 -7.00 -12.35
CA SER A 439 29.87 -5.67 -12.25
C SER A 439 29.46 -5.34 -10.82
N THR A 440 28.90 -6.29 -10.06
CA THR A 440 28.49 -6.04 -8.66
C THR A 440 29.68 -5.70 -7.76
N VAL A 441 30.87 -6.24 -8.05
CA VAL A 441 32.11 -5.87 -7.34
C VAL A 441 32.51 -4.43 -7.68
N PHE A 442 32.41 -4.02 -8.96
CA PHE A 442 32.71 -2.65 -9.37
C PHE A 442 31.66 -1.63 -8.88
N ASP A 443 30.40 -2.04 -8.79
CA ASP A 443 29.31 -1.26 -8.19
C ASP A 443 29.59 -0.98 -6.71
N ALA A 444 30.13 -1.97 -5.97
CA ALA A 444 30.54 -1.81 -4.58
C ALA A 444 31.69 -0.81 -4.37
N PHE A 445 32.41 -0.43 -5.44
CA PHE A 445 33.46 0.59 -5.42
C PHE A 445 33.06 1.89 -6.14
N ASP A 446 31.76 2.14 -6.32
CA ASP A 446 31.19 3.34 -6.96
C ASP A 446 31.50 3.52 -8.46
N TYR A 447 31.95 2.46 -9.14
CA TYR A 447 32.20 2.44 -10.59
C TYR A 447 30.98 2.00 -11.41
N GLY A 448 29.78 1.98 -10.81
CA GLY A 448 28.56 1.34 -11.34
C GLY A 448 27.83 2.01 -12.50
N ALA A 449 28.57 2.56 -13.45
CA ALA A 449 28.08 2.87 -14.78
C ALA A 449 29.21 2.56 -15.75
N GLY A 450 29.02 1.49 -16.54
CA GLY A 450 30.01 0.93 -17.45
C GLY A 450 30.52 1.87 -18.55
N SER A 451 30.14 3.14 -18.56
CA SER A 451 30.58 4.19 -19.49
C SER A 451 31.66 5.14 -18.94
N LYS A 452 32.07 4.99 -17.67
CA LYS A 452 33.12 5.85 -17.08
C LYS A 452 34.52 5.41 -17.53
N PRO A 453 35.44 6.34 -17.83
CA PRO A 453 36.84 6.00 -18.06
C PRO A 453 37.51 5.55 -16.77
N ILE A 454 38.31 4.49 -16.82
CA ILE A 454 39.00 3.95 -15.65
C ILE A 454 40.51 4.00 -15.83
N THR A 455 41.22 4.34 -14.76
CA THR A 455 42.69 4.43 -14.76
C THR A 455 43.31 3.19 -14.14
N GLU A 456 44.54 2.87 -14.54
CA GLU A 456 45.29 1.73 -13.99
C GLU A 456 45.42 1.80 -12.46
N LYS A 457 45.64 3.00 -11.91
CA LYS A 457 45.74 3.24 -10.46
C LYS A 457 44.42 2.92 -9.73
N ALA A 458 43.28 3.18 -10.37
CA ALA A 458 41.97 2.85 -9.79
C ALA A 458 41.77 1.33 -9.70
N LEU A 459 42.14 0.58 -10.74
CA LEU A 459 42.06 -0.89 -10.72
C LEU A 459 42.99 -1.54 -9.71
N LEU A 460 44.22 -1.02 -9.57
CA LEU A 460 45.15 -1.49 -8.54
C LEU A 460 44.65 -1.19 -7.13
N GLY A 461 44.01 -0.04 -6.93
CA GLY A 461 43.34 0.30 -5.68
C GLY A 461 42.18 -0.63 -5.34
N ILE A 462 41.38 -1.03 -6.35
CA ILE A 462 40.30 -2.02 -6.19
C ILE A 462 40.89 -3.39 -5.83
N GLY A 463 41.90 -3.86 -6.57
CA GLY A 463 42.56 -5.14 -6.29
C GLY A 463 43.18 -5.21 -4.89
N ALA A 464 43.82 -4.12 -4.42
CA ALA A 464 44.39 -4.04 -3.08
C ALA A 464 43.32 -4.09 -1.98
N ARG A 465 42.15 -3.48 -2.20
CA ARG A 465 41.01 -3.52 -1.27
C ARG A 465 40.35 -4.88 -1.23
N CYS A 466 40.18 -5.54 -2.38
CA CYS A 466 39.67 -6.91 -2.45
C CYS A 466 40.60 -7.90 -1.72
N ARG A 467 41.93 -7.75 -1.84
CA ARG A 467 42.91 -8.56 -1.09
C ARG A 467 42.90 -8.30 0.42
N LYS A 468 42.64 -7.06 0.85
CA LYS A 468 42.62 -6.67 2.27
C LYS A 468 41.33 -7.12 2.98
N ALA A 469 40.25 -7.34 2.25
CA ALA A 469 38.99 -7.87 2.78
C ALA A 469 39.11 -9.34 3.23
N VAL A 470 40.04 -10.11 2.65
CA VAL A 470 40.34 -11.48 3.03
C VAL A 470 41.21 -11.49 4.30
N ARG A 471 40.69 -11.98 5.43
CA ARG A 471 41.50 -12.18 6.65
C ARG A 471 42.52 -13.30 6.42
N PRO A 472 43.76 -13.19 6.92
CA PRO A 472 44.69 -14.32 6.90
C PRO A 472 44.17 -15.44 7.82
N PRO A 473 44.39 -16.73 7.48
CA PRO A 473 43.93 -17.84 8.31
C PRO A 473 44.58 -17.79 9.69
N PRO A 474 43.87 -18.18 10.77
CA PRO A 474 44.44 -18.21 12.11
C PRO A 474 45.61 -19.20 12.16
N ALA A 475 46.72 -18.77 12.78
CA ALA A 475 47.93 -19.58 12.95
C ALA A 475 47.61 -20.98 13.53
N PRO A 476 48.28 -22.04 13.08
CA PRO A 476 48.01 -23.39 13.53
C PRO A 476 48.24 -23.50 15.05
N LYS A 477 47.21 -23.95 15.77
CA LYS A 477 47.27 -24.25 17.20
C LYS A 477 48.36 -25.30 17.43
N ALA A 478 49.19 -25.04 18.44
CA ALA A 478 50.23 -25.95 18.91
C ALA A 478 49.66 -27.36 19.16
N ALA A 479 50.44 -28.35 18.75
CA ALA A 479 50.13 -29.76 18.87
C ALA A 479 49.95 -30.17 20.34
N GLU A 480 48.75 -30.59 20.71
CA GLU A 480 48.56 -31.56 21.79
C GLU A 480 48.35 -32.94 21.16
N GLU A 481 49.36 -33.77 21.37
CA GLU A 481 49.46 -35.15 20.93
C GLU A 481 48.28 -36.00 21.42
N LYS A 482 47.70 -36.79 20.52
CA LYS A 482 47.09 -38.08 20.88
C LYS A 482 47.63 -39.19 19.98
N PRO A 483 47.79 -40.40 20.54
CA PRO A 483 48.82 -41.34 20.13
C PRO A 483 48.48 -42.06 18.83
N LYS A 484 49.55 -42.36 18.08
CA LYS A 484 49.60 -43.22 16.90
C LYS A 484 49.01 -44.61 17.18
N SER A 485 48.22 -45.13 16.25
CA SER A 485 48.26 -46.56 15.91
C SER A 485 48.20 -46.74 14.39
N THR A 486 49.32 -47.26 13.89
CA THR A 486 49.71 -47.61 12.53
C THR A 486 49.05 -48.92 12.08
N SER A 487 48.72 -49.01 10.79
CA SER A 487 48.47 -50.28 10.10
C SER A 487 49.81 -50.91 9.67
N THR A 488 50.16 -51.99 10.36
CA THR A 488 50.77 -53.25 9.92
C THR A 488 51.80 -53.28 8.78
N GLU A 489 53.00 -53.78 9.08
CA GLU A 489 53.77 -54.65 8.19
C GLU A 489 54.41 -55.78 9.00
N GLU A 490 54.21 -57.02 8.54
CA GLU A 490 54.95 -58.30 8.73
C GLU A 490 55.89 -58.46 9.95
N LYS A 491 55.96 -59.58 10.70
CA LYS A 491 56.10 -60.98 10.26
C LYS A 491 56.19 -61.91 11.50
N SER A 492 55.84 -63.19 11.31
CA SER A 492 56.45 -64.37 11.97
C SER A 492 55.90 -64.94 13.30
N ILE A 493 55.24 -66.11 13.15
CA ILE A 493 55.58 -67.42 13.77
C ILE A 493 55.04 -67.77 15.19
N GLU A 494 54.24 -68.86 15.16
CA GLU A 494 54.08 -70.00 16.09
C GLU A 494 53.14 -70.04 17.31
N ALA A 495 52.48 -71.22 17.36
CA ALA A 495 52.02 -72.02 18.49
C ALA A 495 50.79 -71.51 19.28
N ALA A 496 49.59 -72.05 19.05
CA ALA A 496 49.07 -73.34 19.57
C ALA A 496 48.58 -73.25 21.04
N PRO A 497 47.54 -74.04 21.42
CA PRO A 497 46.42 -73.63 22.29
C PRO A 497 46.56 -74.27 23.69
N PRO A 498 45.53 -74.63 24.49
CA PRO A 498 44.09 -74.29 24.52
C PRO A 498 43.55 -73.96 25.95
N GLY A 499 42.29 -73.52 26.02
CA GLY A 499 41.33 -74.22 26.89
C GLY A 499 40.97 -73.64 28.26
N LYS A 500 39.64 -73.45 28.41
CA LYS A 500 38.80 -73.76 29.58
C LYS A 500 39.12 -73.05 30.91
N ARG A 501 38.22 -72.15 31.33
CA ARG A 501 37.04 -72.48 32.15
C ARG A 501 36.12 -71.27 32.29
#